data_AF-A0A520J3B4-F1
#
_entry.id   AF-A0A520J3B4-F1
#
_cell.length_a   1.000
_cell.length_b   1.000
_cell.length_c   1.000
_cell.angle_alpha   90.00
_cell.angle_beta   90.00
_cell.angle_gamma   90.00
#
_symmetry.space_group_name_H-M   'P 1'
#
loop_
_entity.id
_entity.type
_entity.pdbx_description
1 polymer ?
#
loop_
_entity_poly.entity_id
_entity_poly.type
_entity_poly.pdbx_seq_one_letter_code
_entity_poly.pdbx_strand_id
1 'polypeptide(L)'
;DTTTPFMLQALQGKNTDTATLAVTVQASEGGESKYIEYALKNVICSSFSTSGSSGGGEPTENITLNFSQVEFNQFLKDEANNERAVRGGYDFAKASKV
;
A
#
# COMPACT_ATOMS: atom_id res chain seq x y z
N ASP A 1 10.82 15.41 3.21
CA ASP A 1 9.97 14.56 2.37
C ASP A 1 9.73 13.25 3.12
N THR A 2 8.51 12.74 3.10
CA THR A 2 8.13 11.45 3.71
C THR A 2 8.66 10.24 2.94
N THR A 3 9.16 10.40 1.71
CA THR A 3 9.61 9.29 0.88
C THR A 3 11.11 8.96 0.98
N THR A 4 11.92 9.86 1.56
CA THR A 4 13.37 9.67 1.78
C THR A 4 13.73 8.34 2.47
N PRO A 5 12.97 7.84 3.46
CA PRO A 5 13.22 6.52 4.04
C PRO A 5 13.17 5.36 3.04
N PHE A 6 12.27 5.41 2.04
CA PHE A 6 12.17 4.36 1.02
C PHE A 6 13.38 4.36 0.08
N MET A 7 13.89 5.53 -0.29
CA MET A 7 15.14 5.65 -1.04
C MET A 7 16.31 5.03 -0.27
N LEU A 8 16.44 5.33 1.03
CA LEU A 8 17.51 4.76 1.86
C LEU A 8 17.36 3.24 2.02
N GLN A 9 16.13 2.73 2.15
CA GLN A 9 15.88 1.28 2.19
C GLN A 9 16.28 0.60 0.88
N ALA A 10 15.98 1.20 -0.28
CA ALA A 10 16.37 0.65 -1.58
C ALA A 10 17.89 0.51 -1.74
N LEU A 11 18.67 1.39 -1.10
CA LEU A 11 20.14 1.34 -1.11
C LEU A 11 20.71 0.37 -0.09
N GLN A 12 20.05 0.20 1.06
CA GLN A 12 20.56 -0.61 2.18
C GLN A 12 20.07 -2.06 2.17
N GLY A 13 18.99 -2.35 1.46
CA GLY A 13 18.35 -3.67 1.47
C GLY A 13 17.75 -4.06 2.81
N LYS A 14 17.48 -3.10 3.70
CA LYS A 14 16.88 -3.36 5.02
C LYS A 14 15.38 -3.56 4.88
N ASN A 15 14.89 -4.60 5.53
CA ASN A 15 13.47 -4.91 5.60
C ASN A 15 12.76 -4.05 6.66
N THR A 16 11.47 -3.85 6.43
CA THR A 16 10.48 -3.32 7.39
C THR A 16 9.50 -4.43 7.72
N ASP A 17 9.16 -4.61 8.99
CA ASP A 17 8.30 -5.73 9.40
C ASP A 17 6.92 -5.68 8.74
N THR A 18 6.33 -4.48 8.65
CA THR A 18 4.99 -4.28 8.08
C THR A 18 4.88 -2.99 7.29
N ALA A 19 4.07 -3.00 6.23
CA ALA A 19 3.61 -1.78 5.55
C ALA A 19 2.11 -1.86 5.29
N THR A 20 1.42 -0.73 5.42
CA THR A 20 -0.01 -0.62 5.14
C THR A 20 -0.24 0.34 3.98
N LEU A 21 -1.00 -0.11 2.97
CA LEU A 21 -1.48 0.73 1.88
C LEU A 21 -3.00 0.80 1.98
N ALA A 22 -3.52 2.00 2.23
CA ALA A 22 -4.97 2.24 2.26
C ALA A 22 -5.37 3.10 1.06
N VAL A 23 -6.39 2.64 0.34
CA VAL A 23 -7.11 3.46 -0.63
C VAL A 23 -8.35 3.99 0.07
N THR A 24 -8.47 5.31 0.14
CA THR A 24 -9.63 5.98 0.71
C THR A 24 -10.52 6.56 -0.40
N VAL A 25 -11.80 6.71 -0.08
CA VAL A 25 -12.80 7.39 -0.90
C VAL A 25 -13.48 8.46 -0.05
N GLN A 26 -13.99 9.50 -0.69
CA GLN A 26 -14.77 10.51 0.00
C GLN A 26 -16.06 9.90 0.55
N ALA A 27 -16.30 10.08 1.85
CA ALA A 27 -17.48 9.57 2.52
C ALA A 27 -18.69 10.47 2.25
N SER A 28 -19.89 9.87 2.17
CA SER A 28 -21.16 10.56 1.93
C SER A 28 -21.49 11.61 2.99
N GLU A 29 -21.05 11.40 4.23
CA GLU A 29 -21.28 12.28 5.38
C GLU A 29 -20.15 13.31 5.58
N GLY A 30 -19.21 13.38 4.62
CA GLY A 30 -17.97 14.14 4.76
C GLY A 30 -16.84 13.31 5.40
N GLY A 31 -15.60 13.67 5.07
CA GLY A 31 -14.40 12.92 5.46
C GLY A 31 -14.02 11.81 4.48
N GLU A 32 -13.10 10.94 4.91
CA GLU A 32 -12.58 9.83 4.12
C GLU A 32 -12.99 8.49 4.74
N SER A 33 -13.37 7.53 3.90
CA SER A 33 -13.62 6.14 4.28
C SER A 33 -12.63 5.23 3.56
N LYS A 34 -12.09 4.23 4.27
CA LYS A 34 -11.25 3.20 3.64
C LYS A 34 -12.10 2.38 2.68
N TYR A 35 -11.69 2.29 1.43
CA TYR A 35 -12.30 1.41 0.43
C TYR A 35 -11.60 0.07 0.39
N ILE A 36 -10.27 0.06 0.39
CA ILE A 36 -9.46 -1.14 0.52
C ILE A 36 -8.18 -0.85 1.30
N GLU A 37 -7.77 -1.79 2.14
CA GLU A 37 -6.53 -1.73 2.90
C GLU A 37 -5.73 -3.00 2.64
N TYR A 38 -4.46 -2.84 2.29
CA TYR A 38 -3.48 -3.92 2.17
C TYR A 38 -2.53 -3.87 3.37
N ALA A 39 -2.31 -5.01 4.02
CA ALA A 39 -1.28 -5.22 5.02
C ALA A 39 -0.21 -6.15 4.46
N LEU A 40 1.00 -5.61 4.31
CA LEU A 40 2.17 -6.31 3.78
C LEU A 40 3.10 -6.70 4.93
N LYS A 41 3.71 -7.89 4.88
CA LYS A 41 4.74 -8.31 5.86
C LYS A 41 6.09 -8.55 5.21
N ASN A 42 7.13 -8.30 6.02
CA ASN A 42 8.55 -8.42 5.65
C ASN A 42 8.83 -7.68 4.32
N VAL A 43 8.64 -6.37 4.37
CA VAL A 43 8.62 -5.49 3.21
C VAL A 43 10.00 -4.93 2.94
N ILE A 44 10.45 -4.98 1.69
CA ILE A 44 11.71 -4.37 1.23
C ILE A 44 11.37 -3.42 0.09
N CYS A 45 11.87 -2.18 0.15
CA CYS A 45 11.89 -1.30 -1.00
C CYS A 45 12.92 -1.83 -2.01
N SER A 46 12.46 -2.42 -3.11
CA SER A 46 13.35 -3.03 -4.11
C SER A 46 13.78 -2.07 -5.20
N SER A 47 13.03 -1.00 -5.42
CA SER A 47 13.43 0.07 -6.31
C SER A 47 12.80 1.40 -5.89
N PHE A 48 13.55 2.47 -6.12
CA PHE A 48 13.12 3.84 -5.94
C PHE A 48 13.57 4.62 -7.18
N SER A 49 12.64 5.23 -7.91
CA SER A 49 12.92 5.94 -9.16
C SER A 49 12.21 7.29 -9.15
N THR A 50 12.98 8.37 -9.16
CA THR A 50 12.48 9.75 -9.21
C THR A 50 12.62 10.31 -10.62
N SER A 51 11.61 11.07 -11.07
CA SER A 51 11.63 11.77 -12.35
C SER A 51 11.04 13.17 -12.20
N GLY A 52 11.67 14.14 -12.86
CA GLY A 52 11.22 15.52 -12.90
C GLY A 52 11.93 16.27 -14.01
N SER A 53 11.25 17.22 -14.63
CA SER A 53 11.81 18.07 -15.67
C SER A 53 11.48 19.53 -15.40
N SER A 54 12.34 20.44 -15.87
CA SER A 54 12.05 21.87 -15.78
C SER A 54 10.80 22.20 -16.59
N GLY A 55 9.77 22.72 -15.94
CA GLY A 55 8.47 23.00 -16.54
C GLY A 55 7.48 21.83 -16.55
N GLY A 56 7.86 20.67 -16.01
CA GLY A 56 7.06 19.43 -16.01
C GLY A 56 6.07 19.28 -14.85
N GLY A 57 5.84 20.33 -14.05
CA GLY A 57 5.03 20.26 -12.83
C GLY A 57 5.81 19.73 -11.63
N GLU A 58 5.09 19.16 -10.65
CA GLU A 58 5.71 18.56 -9.46
C GLU A 58 6.43 17.25 -9.83
N PRO A 59 7.67 17.02 -9.31
CA PRO A 59 8.38 15.76 -9.53
C PRO A 59 7.59 14.55 -9.04
N THR A 60 7.79 13.40 -9.69
CA THR A 60 7.11 12.15 -9.33
C THR A 60 8.11 11.08 -8.93
N GLU A 61 7.66 10.18 -8.05
CA GLU A 61 8.47 9.09 -7.53
C GLU A 61 7.74 7.76 -7.69
N ASN A 62 8.47 6.74 -8.15
CA ASN A 62 7.98 5.38 -8.29
C ASN A 62 8.72 4.48 -7.29
N ILE A 63 7.96 3.84 -6.39
CA ILE A 63 8.47 2.98 -5.33
C ILE A 63 7.94 1.57 -5.57
N THR A 64 8.84 0.58 -5.65
CA THR A 64 8.44 -0.84 -5.73
C THR A 64 8.76 -1.55 -4.42
N LEU A 65 7.78 -2.26 -3.89
CA LEU A 65 7.88 -3.00 -2.63
C LEU A 65 7.81 -4.51 -2.91
N ASN A 66 8.81 -5.26 -2.44
CA ASN A 66 8.75 -6.70 -2.31
C ASN A 66 8.30 -7.07 -0.89
N PHE A 67 7.54 -8.16 -0.74
CA PHE A 67 6.99 -8.59 0.54
C PHE A 67 6.77 -10.10 0.55
N SER A 68 6.77 -10.72 1.73
CA SER A 68 6.58 -12.17 1.87
C SER A 68 5.11 -12.58 2.06
N GLN A 69 4.26 -11.65 2.48
CA GLN A 69 2.84 -11.89 2.72
C GLN A 69 2.04 -10.63 2.43
N VAL A 70 0.83 -10.81 1.90
CA VAL A 70 -0.18 -9.75 1.75
C VAL A 70 -1.51 -10.23 2.30
N GLU A 71 -2.17 -9.37 3.07
CA GLU A 71 -3.59 -9.49 3.41
C GLU A 71 -4.29 -8.23 2.89
N PHE A 72 -5.53 -8.36 2.43
CA PHE A 72 -6.35 -7.22 2.06
C PHE A 72 -7.71 -7.29 2.74
N ASN A 73 -8.22 -6.11 3.11
CA ASN A 73 -9.57 -5.88 3.59
C ASN A 73 -10.24 -4.89 2.63
N GLN A 74 -11.22 -5.34 1.86
CA GLN A 74 -12.07 -4.46 1.06
C GLN A 74 -13.35 -4.16 1.84
N PHE A 75 -13.64 -2.88 2.00
CA PHE A 75 -14.83 -2.38 2.69
C PHE A 75 -15.88 -1.99 1.65
N LEU A 76 -16.99 -2.71 1.68
CA LEU A 76 -18.11 -2.57 0.76
C LEU A 76 -19.35 -2.12 1.52
N LYS A 77 -20.26 -1.47 0.81
CA LYS A 77 -21.64 -1.25 1.26
C LYS A 77 -22.57 -1.99 0.32
N ASP A 78 -23.59 -2.66 0.87
CA ASP A 78 -24.65 -3.25 0.06
C ASP A 78 -25.68 -2.19 -0.40
N GLU A 79 -26.68 -2.60 -1.17
CA GLU A 79 -27.75 -1.71 -1.65
C GLU A 79 -28.57 -1.06 -0.52
N ALA A 80 -28.57 -1.68 0.67
CA ALA A 80 -29.22 -1.18 1.87
C ALA A 80 -28.27 -0.35 2.76
N ASN A 81 -27.06 -0.01 2.26
CA ASN A 81 -25.99 0.69 2.97
C ASN A 81 -25.40 -0.06 4.19
N ASN A 82 -25.63 -1.36 4.33
CA ASN A 82 -24.96 -2.13 5.37
C ASN A 82 -23.50 -2.36 5.01
N GLU A 83 -22.63 -2.24 6.02
CA GLU A 83 -21.21 -2.49 5.85
C GLU A 83 -20.92 -3.99 5.70
N ARG A 84 -20.08 -4.32 4.71
CA ARG A 84 -19.56 -5.67 4.47
C ARG A 84 -18.07 -5.59 4.21
N ALA A 85 -17.30 -6.48 4.82
CA ALA A 85 -15.87 -6.62 4.51
C ALA A 85 -15.62 -7.92 3.73
N VAL A 86 -14.85 -7.83 2.65
CA VAL A 86 -14.27 -9.00 1.97
C VAL A 86 -12.79 -9.04 2.34
N ARG A 87 -12.33 -10.20 2.79
CA ARG A 87 -10.95 -10.43 3.21
C ARG A 87 -10.31 -11.49 2.35
N GLY A 88 -9.03 -11.32 2.08
CA GLY A 88 -8.21 -12.34 1.44
C GLY A 88 -6.75 -12.07 1.69
N GLY A 89 -5.92 -13.08 1.48
CA GLY A 89 -4.50 -12.94 1.67
C GLY A 89 -3.72 -14.14 1.17
N TYR A 90 -2.43 -13.93 1.00
CA TYR A 90 -1.51 -14.96 0.56
C TYR A 90 -0.14 -14.78 1.24
N ASP A 91 0.40 -15.90 1.71
CA ASP A 91 1.76 -16.03 2.23
C ASP A 91 2.63 -16.68 1.16
N PHE A 92 3.50 -15.89 0.53
CA PHE A 92 4.39 -16.35 -0.53
C PHE A 92 5.55 -17.20 0.02
N ALA A 93 5.92 -17.03 1.29
CA ALA A 93 6.95 -17.85 1.92
C ALA A 93 6.45 -19.26 2.21
N LYS A 94 5.16 -19.41 2.54
CA LYS A 94 4.53 -20.73 2.77
C LYS A 94 3.78 -21.29 1.58
N ALA A 95 3.63 -20.51 0.50
CA ALA A 95 2.78 -20.83 -0.65
C ALA A 95 1.36 -21.24 -0.24
N SER A 96 0.75 -20.47 0.66
CA SER A 96 -0.58 -20.76 1.21
C SER A 96 -1.43 -19.51 1.34
N LYS A 97 -2.76 -19.68 1.41
CA LYS A 97 -3.66 -18.60 1.83
C LYS A 97 -3.38 -18.23 3.28
N VAL A 98 -3.63 -16.97 3.62
CA VAL A 98 -3.63 -16.45 5.01
C VAL A 98 -5.03 -16.55 5.60
#